data_AF-A0A6A6SMU9-F1
#
_entry.id   AF-A0A6A6SMU9-F1
#
_cell.length_a   1.000
_cell.length_b   1.000
_cell.length_c   1.000
_cell.angle_alpha   90.00
_cell.angle_beta   90.00
_cell.angle_gamma   90.00
#
_symmetry.space_group_name_H-M   'P 1'
#
loop_
_entity.id
_entity.type
_entity.pdbx_description
1 polymer ?
#
loop_
_entity_poly.entity_id
_entity_poly.type
_entity_poly.pdbx_seq_one_letter_code
_entity_poly.pdbx_strand_id
1 'polypeptide(L)'
;MDTNGNMDPLDLGSTQISSPASAVDSPFDHKAIELATNSPYPENSSNGTGLPSDLAAVGNPTDVGIPQGDTPMPDSDEWVEQQPNVDQVSGEDVQATQIGSEDVQANAHNAGFPNVLPVPDLTEEKLQKIPQIKEFWDAYVDGYDTPGVTMVDQLERAKSLALMLLQHYFPVNQFFTVEPASFDMMVQYGWSVRQAKPKKTKLKDFSEYRLIPREHITGFVVYKTYAISEKGQPESAKKFPHTYLAIVADDPKHAQFLDRPEGHPKTTRGDIMAYDLGVRAKIRNGYGVMMIGRRLELYRYDNDNEDDQEMVPYTDSNWWFDMKSTHLSVINQYLQTIVTSTVDYQNGVKGEGPSVDAPANGL
;
A
#
# COMPACT_ATOMS: atom_id res chain seq x y z
N MET A 1 78.44 1.99 -37.38
CA MET A 1 78.90 0.62 -37.65
C MET A 1 77.89 -0.30 -36.99
N ASP A 2 77.30 -1.13 -37.82
CA ASP A 2 76.09 -1.92 -37.59
C ASP A 2 76.22 -2.96 -36.48
N THR A 3 75.11 -3.33 -35.83
CA THR A 3 74.50 -4.68 -35.96
C THR A 3 73.27 -4.86 -35.05
N ASN A 4 72.13 -5.03 -35.72
CA ASN A 4 71.18 -6.15 -35.62
C ASN A 4 70.47 -6.50 -34.30
N GLY A 5 69.14 -6.44 -34.37
CA GLY A 5 68.20 -7.08 -33.45
C GLY A 5 66.75 -6.87 -33.90
N ASN A 6 66.35 -7.53 -35.00
CA ASN A 6 64.97 -7.52 -35.50
C ASN A 6 64.22 -8.69 -34.84
N MET A 7 63.18 -8.42 -34.05
CA MET A 7 62.24 -9.43 -33.53
C MET A 7 60.96 -9.36 -34.35
N ASP A 8 60.54 -10.51 -34.90
CA ASP A 8 59.23 -10.71 -35.50
C ASP A 8 58.11 -10.66 -34.43
N PRO A 9 56.96 -10.01 -34.71
CA PRO A 9 55.79 -10.10 -33.85
C PRO A 9 54.95 -11.35 -34.15
N LEU A 10 54.55 -12.03 -33.08
CA LEU A 10 53.67 -13.18 -33.08
C LEU A 10 52.27 -12.83 -33.61
N ASP A 11 51.83 -13.63 -34.58
CA ASP A 11 50.51 -13.69 -35.18
C ASP A 11 49.51 -14.32 -34.19
N LEU A 12 48.55 -13.52 -33.69
CA LEU A 12 47.46 -13.99 -32.83
C LEU A 12 46.21 -14.20 -33.70
N GLY A 13 45.88 -15.48 -33.88
CA GLY A 13 44.73 -15.94 -34.65
C GLY A 13 43.40 -15.34 -34.19
N SER A 14 42.65 -14.86 -35.17
CA SER A 14 41.29 -14.36 -35.06
C SER A 14 40.31 -15.52 -34.84
N THR A 15 39.67 -15.55 -33.67
CA THR A 15 38.55 -16.46 -33.40
C THR A 15 37.25 -15.75 -33.78
N GLN A 16 36.66 -16.16 -34.91
CA GLN A 16 35.31 -15.73 -35.30
C GLN A 16 34.28 -16.40 -34.39
N ILE A 17 33.62 -15.60 -33.55
CA ILE A 17 32.42 -16.04 -32.81
C ILE A 17 31.21 -15.75 -33.69
N SER A 18 30.56 -16.82 -34.13
CA SER A 18 29.31 -16.82 -34.87
C SER A 18 28.14 -16.61 -33.92
N SER A 19 27.27 -15.66 -34.24
CA SER A 19 25.99 -15.44 -33.56
C SER A 19 24.99 -16.55 -33.90
N PRO A 20 24.25 -17.10 -32.94
CA PRO A 20 22.99 -17.76 -33.24
C PRO A 20 21.84 -16.76 -33.15
N ALA A 21 21.23 -16.49 -34.30
CA ALA A 21 19.85 -16.07 -34.38
C ALA A 21 18.96 -17.27 -34.00
N SER A 22 18.05 -17.09 -33.05
CA SER A 22 16.88 -17.95 -32.88
C SER A 22 15.79 -17.13 -32.22
N ALA A 23 14.80 -16.79 -33.04
CA ALA A 23 13.52 -16.26 -32.63
C ALA A 23 12.82 -17.25 -31.70
N VAL A 24 12.31 -16.76 -30.57
CA VAL A 24 11.34 -17.48 -29.76
C VAL A 24 10.03 -16.75 -29.93
N ASP A 25 9.10 -17.41 -30.62
CA ASP A 25 7.70 -17.02 -30.75
C ASP A 25 7.08 -16.87 -29.36
N SER A 26 6.52 -15.69 -29.10
CA SER A 26 5.72 -15.39 -27.92
C SER A 26 4.26 -15.71 -28.22
N PRO A 27 3.61 -16.66 -27.52
CA PRO A 27 2.20 -16.99 -27.75
C PRO A 27 1.31 -16.10 -26.89
N PHE A 28 1.26 -14.80 -27.21
CA PHE A 28 0.19 -13.93 -26.71
C PHE A 28 -0.68 -13.48 -27.89
N ASP A 29 -1.73 -14.27 -28.09
CA ASP A 29 -2.79 -14.05 -29.05
C ASP A 29 -3.68 -12.91 -28.53
N HIS A 30 -3.40 -11.66 -28.95
CA HIS A 30 -4.25 -10.50 -28.66
C HIS A 30 -5.50 -10.54 -29.53
N LYS A 31 -6.49 -11.34 -29.13
CA LYS A 31 -7.87 -11.15 -29.61
C LYS A 31 -8.49 -9.96 -28.89
N ALA A 32 -8.67 -8.90 -29.66
CA ALA A 32 -9.50 -7.75 -29.33
C ALA A 32 -10.91 -8.21 -28.93
N ILE A 33 -11.31 -7.87 -27.71
CA ILE A 33 -12.71 -7.88 -27.28
C ILE A 33 -13.17 -6.43 -27.30
N GLU A 34 -13.90 -6.05 -28.35
CA GLU A 34 -14.78 -4.89 -28.32
C GLU A 34 -15.96 -5.22 -27.38
N LEU A 35 -15.98 -4.62 -26.20
CA LEU A 35 -17.16 -4.59 -25.35
C LEU A 35 -17.66 -3.15 -25.26
N ALA A 36 -18.80 -2.94 -25.92
CA ALA A 36 -19.59 -1.73 -25.88
C ALA A 36 -19.98 -1.38 -24.43
N THR A 37 -19.56 -0.20 -23.97
CA THR A 37 -20.00 0.39 -22.72
C THR A 37 -21.36 1.07 -22.94
N ASN A 38 -22.43 0.39 -22.54
CA ASN A 38 -23.72 1.02 -22.26
C ASN A 38 -24.02 0.84 -20.77
N SER A 39 -23.75 1.88 -19.98
CA SER A 39 -24.24 2.00 -18.61
C SER A 39 -25.22 3.17 -18.54
N PRO A 40 -26.49 2.94 -18.13
CA PRO A 40 -27.50 3.98 -18.05
C PRO A 40 -27.54 4.57 -16.64
N TYR A 41 -27.08 5.80 -16.46
CA TYR A 41 -27.52 6.63 -15.34
C TYR A 41 -28.34 7.83 -15.88
N PRO A 42 -29.55 8.07 -15.35
CA PRO A 42 -30.40 9.13 -15.85
C PRO A 42 -29.90 10.50 -15.39
N GLU A 43 -29.74 11.41 -16.36
CA GLU A 43 -29.57 12.83 -16.14
C GLU A 43 -30.81 13.40 -15.44
N ASN A 44 -30.62 13.99 -14.26
CA ASN A 44 -31.68 14.68 -13.54
C ASN A 44 -31.64 16.16 -13.93
N SER A 45 -32.41 16.54 -14.95
CA SER A 45 -32.64 17.94 -15.32
C SER A 45 -33.83 18.51 -14.54
N SER A 46 -33.60 19.47 -13.65
CA SER A 46 -34.66 20.34 -13.14
C SER A 46 -34.51 21.75 -13.70
N ASN A 47 -35.31 22.03 -14.73
CA ASN A 47 -35.68 23.38 -15.13
C ASN A 47 -36.69 23.93 -14.12
N GLY A 48 -36.46 25.15 -13.64
CA GLY A 48 -37.40 25.92 -12.82
C GLY A 48 -37.29 27.42 -13.11
N THR A 49 -38.22 27.89 -13.94
CA THR A 49 -38.70 29.29 -14.12
C THR A 49 -38.65 30.12 -12.82
N GLY A 50 -38.34 31.41 -12.75
CA GLY A 50 -38.64 32.53 -13.64
C GLY A 50 -39.59 33.54 -12.96
N LEU A 51 -39.01 34.56 -12.28
CA LEU A 51 -39.50 35.94 -12.01
C LEU A 51 -40.63 36.20 -10.98
N PRO A 52 -40.84 37.46 -10.48
CA PRO A 52 -40.02 38.69 -10.53
C PRO A 52 -39.82 39.42 -9.18
N SER A 53 -39.01 40.47 -9.24
CA SER A 53 -38.72 41.54 -8.29
C SER A 53 -39.95 42.35 -7.85
N ASP A 54 -40.00 42.78 -6.57
CA ASP A 54 -40.43 44.13 -6.19
C ASP A 54 -39.96 44.53 -4.78
N LEU A 55 -39.53 45.79 -4.66
CA LEU A 55 -39.11 46.50 -3.45
C LEU A 55 -40.33 46.91 -2.60
N ALA A 56 -40.22 46.84 -1.26
CA ALA A 56 -40.14 48.02 -0.38
C ALA A 56 -40.39 47.69 1.11
N ALA A 57 -39.37 48.01 1.92
CA ALA A 57 -39.41 48.74 3.19
C ALA A 57 -40.21 48.26 4.44
N VAL A 58 -39.53 48.50 5.57
CA VAL A 58 -40.02 48.77 6.95
C VAL A 58 -40.18 47.56 7.89
N GLY A 59 -39.43 47.61 9.00
CA GLY A 59 -39.88 47.09 10.29
C GLY A 59 -38.86 46.24 11.03
N ASN A 60 -38.13 46.83 11.98
CA ASN A 60 -37.58 46.11 13.13
C ASN A 60 -38.73 45.54 13.98
N PRO A 61 -38.57 44.31 14.50
CA PRO A 61 -38.98 44.01 15.87
C PRO A 61 -37.85 43.31 16.62
N THR A 62 -37.35 43.88 17.72
CA THR A 62 -37.67 43.47 19.10
C THR A 62 -37.65 41.96 19.33
N ASP A 63 -36.61 41.54 20.06
CA ASP A 63 -36.68 40.81 21.32
C ASP A 63 -37.64 39.60 21.35
N VAL A 64 -37.07 38.42 21.11
CA VAL A 64 -37.72 37.13 21.38
C VAL A 64 -36.79 36.35 22.30
N GLY A 65 -37.25 36.20 23.55
CA GLY A 65 -36.54 35.50 24.61
C GLY A 65 -36.28 34.02 24.29
N ILE A 66 -35.07 33.58 24.64
CA ILE A 66 -34.67 32.17 24.64
C ILE A 66 -35.22 31.52 25.91
N PRO A 67 -36.08 30.49 25.84
CA PRO A 67 -36.41 29.70 27.01
C PRO A 67 -35.21 28.82 27.37
N GLN A 68 -34.66 29.03 28.57
CA GLN A 68 -33.77 28.07 29.24
C GLN A 68 -34.60 26.85 29.63
N GLY A 69 -34.49 25.78 28.85
CA GLY A 69 -35.01 24.46 29.18
C GLY A 69 -33.88 23.58 29.70
N ASP A 70 -33.75 23.49 31.02
CA ASP A 70 -32.94 22.47 31.70
C ASP A 70 -33.54 21.09 31.38
N THR A 71 -32.87 20.35 30.50
CA THR A 71 -33.18 18.94 30.27
C THR A 71 -32.02 18.14 30.87
N PRO A 72 -32.23 17.31 31.91
CA PRO A 72 -31.16 16.49 32.46
C PRO A 72 -30.75 15.44 31.42
N MET A 73 -29.44 15.32 31.19
CA MET A 73 -28.88 14.22 30.40
C MET A 73 -29.16 12.89 31.13
N PRO A 74 -29.60 11.84 30.41
CA PRO A 74 -29.71 10.51 31.01
C PRO A 74 -28.32 9.94 31.32
N ASP A 75 -28.24 9.26 32.45
CA ASP A 75 -27.05 8.60 33.00
C ASP A 75 -26.39 7.66 31.97
N SER A 76 -25.06 7.70 31.94
CA SER A 76 -24.18 7.05 30.96
C SER A 76 -23.84 5.59 31.28
N ASP A 77 -24.69 4.89 32.02
CA ASP A 77 -24.47 3.47 32.34
C ASP A 77 -25.35 2.60 31.44
N GLU A 78 -24.73 1.55 30.89
CA GLU A 78 -25.35 0.42 30.16
C GLU A 78 -25.36 0.49 28.62
N TRP A 79 -24.18 0.68 28.00
CA TRP A 79 -23.93 0.14 26.65
C TRP A 79 -23.62 -1.36 26.74
N VAL A 80 -24.65 -2.19 26.61
CA VAL A 80 -24.48 -3.64 26.39
C VAL A 80 -24.06 -3.85 24.95
N GLU A 81 -22.79 -4.23 24.76
CA GLU A 81 -22.22 -4.67 23.49
C GLU A 81 -22.90 -5.98 23.06
N GLN A 82 -23.94 -5.87 22.23
CA GLN A 82 -24.54 -7.04 21.58
C GLN A 82 -23.64 -7.50 20.45
N GLN A 83 -22.91 -8.59 20.68
CA GLN A 83 -22.28 -9.35 19.59
C GLN A 83 -23.37 -9.87 18.65
N PRO A 84 -23.24 -9.72 17.32
CA PRO A 84 -24.20 -10.29 16.39
C PRO A 84 -24.13 -11.82 16.46
N ASN A 85 -25.24 -12.42 16.85
CA ASN A 85 -25.48 -13.86 16.83
C ASN A 85 -25.58 -14.31 15.37
N VAL A 86 -24.50 -14.88 14.83
CA VAL A 86 -24.45 -15.44 13.47
C VAL A 86 -24.97 -16.87 13.54
N ASP A 87 -26.28 -17.02 13.57
CA ASP A 87 -26.95 -18.27 13.21
C ASP A 87 -28.26 -17.93 12.49
N GLN A 88 -28.43 -18.53 11.31
CA GLN A 88 -29.61 -18.48 10.43
C GLN A 88 -29.76 -17.29 9.48
N VAL A 89 -29.10 -17.36 8.33
CA VAL A 89 -29.75 -16.98 7.06
C VAL A 89 -29.52 -18.09 6.04
N SER A 90 -30.61 -18.77 5.70
CA SER A 90 -30.68 -19.78 4.66
C SER A 90 -30.76 -19.14 3.27
N GLY A 91 -29.83 -19.53 2.40
CA GLY A 91 -30.06 -19.85 0.99
C GLY A 91 -30.46 -18.74 0.04
N GLU A 92 -29.50 -18.28 -0.77
CA GLU A 92 -29.74 -18.05 -2.21
C GLU A 92 -28.41 -18.19 -2.97
N ASP A 93 -28.45 -18.97 -4.05
CA ASP A 93 -27.33 -19.44 -4.86
C ASP A 93 -26.65 -18.29 -5.63
N VAL A 94 -25.38 -18.05 -5.32
CA VAL A 94 -24.47 -17.29 -6.19
C VAL A 94 -23.25 -18.15 -6.48
N GLN A 95 -23.15 -18.62 -7.73
CA GLN A 95 -21.99 -19.37 -8.23
C GLN A 95 -20.77 -18.45 -8.31
N ALA A 96 -19.90 -18.53 -7.29
CA ALA A 96 -18.55 -18.00 -7.36
C ALA A 96 -17.63 -19.03 -8.04
N THR A 97 -16.96 -18.60 -9.10
CA THR A 97 -15.93 -19.37 -9.80
C THR A 97 -14.77 -19.68 -8.84
N GLN A 98 -14.65 -20.95 -8.42
CA GLN A 98 -13.50 -21.47 -7.69
C GLN A 98 -12.25 -21.40 -8.60
N ILE A 99 -11.30 -20.54 -8.24
CA ILE A 99 -9.90 -20.70 -8.65
C ILE A 99 -9.29 -21.68 -7.65
N GLY A 100 -8.88 -22.84 -8.14
CA GLY A 100 -8.39 -23.95 -7.32
C GLY A 100 -7.20 -23.55 -6.45
N SER A 101 -7.40 -23.55 -5.14
CA SER A 101 -6.34 -23.69 -4.15
C SER A 101 -5.99 -25.17 -4.07
N GLU A 102 -4.87 -25.57 -4.68
CA GLU A 102 -4.29 -26.89 -4.42
C GLU A 102 -3.89 -26.97 -2.94
N ASP A 103 -4.51 -27.91 -2.22
CA ASP A 103 -4.18 -28.27 -0.85
C ASP A 103 -2.75 -28.82 -0.76
N VAL A 104 -1.79 -27.95 -0.46
CA VAL A 104 -0.48 -28.36 0.04
C VAL A 104 -0.63 -28.67 1.53
N GLN A 105 -0.99 -29.93 1.83
CA GLN A 105 -0.85 -30.49 3.18
C GLN A 105 0.63 -30.49 3.59
N ALA A 106 1.04 -29.48 4.36
CA ALA A 106 2.34 -29.43 4.98
C ALA A 106 2.39 -30.43 6.15
N ASN A 107 3.05 -31.57 5.92
CA ASN A 107 3.49 -32.51 6.95
C ASN A 107 4.54 -31.82 7.84
N ALA A 108 4.09 -31.18 8.93
CA ALA A 108 4.95 -30.57 9.94
C ALA A 108 5.46 -31.63 10.93
N HIS A 109 6.40 -32.46 10.48
CA HIS A 109 7.23 -33.29 11.36
C HIS A 109 8.67 -32.75 11.35
N ASN A 110 9.06 -32.07 12.43
CA ASN A 110 10.45 -31.86 12.90
C ASN A 110 11.54 -31.77 11.82
N ALA A 111 11.34 -30.92 10.81
CA ALA A 111 12.43 -30.52 9.92
C ALA A 111 13.19 -29.39 10.62
N GLY A 112 14.48 -29.64 10.91
CA GLY A 112 15.37 -28.64 11.50
C GLY A 112 15.23 -27.29 10.79
N PHE A 113 15.19 -26.23 11.58
CA PHE A 113 14.98 -24.87 11.07
C PHE A 113 15.98 -24.56 9.95
N PRO A 114 15.52 -24.10 8.76
CA PRO A 114 16.43 -23.72 7.69
C PRO A 114 17.36 -22.61 8.17
N ASN A 115 18.64 -22.71 7.80
CA ASN A 115 19.69 -21.74 8.14
C ASN A 115 19.17 -20.29 8.01
N VAL A 116 19.27 -19.54 9.11
CA VAL A 116 18.96 -18.12 9.14
C VAL A 116 20.03 -17.40 8.31
N LEU A 117 19.67 -17.03 7.09
CA LEU A 117 20.51 -16.11 6.32
C LEU A 117 20.31 -14.71 6.92
N PRO A 118 21.40 -13.97 7.16
CA PRO A 118 21.31 -12.59 7.62
C PRO A 118 20.42 -11.79 6.66
N VAL A 119 19.73 -10.76 7.18
CA VAL A 119 19.12 -9.75 6.29
C VAL A 119 20.25 -9.31 5.35
N PRO A 120 20.05 -9.32 4.02
CA PRO A 120 21.10 -8.92 3.11
C PRO A 120 21.69 -7.59 3.58
N ASP A 121 23.01 -7.50 3.65
CA ASP A 121 23.66 -6.20 3.78
C ASP A 121 23.28 -5.40 2.50
N LEU A 122 22.80 -4.19 2.66
CA LEU A 122 22.02 -3.47 1.65
C LEU A 122 22.57 -2.08 1.41
N THR A 123 23.90 -2.00 1.29
CA THR A 123 24.54 -0.87 0.64
C THR A 123 24.00 -0.69 -0.78
N GLU A 124 24.09 0.53 -1.33
CA GLU A 124 23.69 0.86 -2.70
C GLU A 124 24.23 -0.13 -3.74
N GLU A 125 25.47 -0.60 -3.52
CA GLU A 125 26.13 -1.60 -4.34
C GLU A 125 25.42 -2.96 -4.33
N LYS A 126 24.71 -3.32 -3.26
CA LYS A 126 24.01 -4.60 -3.11
C LYS A 126 22.56 -4.56 -3.59
N LEU A 127 21.88 -3.42 -3.51
CA LEU A 127 20.58 -3.25 -4.17
C LEU A 127 20.67 -3.29 -5.69
N GLN A 128 21.72 -2.68 -6.26
CA GLN A 128 22.03 -2.87 -7.69
C GLN A 128 22.36 -4.33 -8.03
N LYS A 129 22.80 -5.13 -7.04
CA LYS A 129 23.07 -6.57 -7.17
C LYS A 129 21.84 -7.45 -6.93
N ILE A 130 20.63 -6.88 -6.77
CA ILE A 130 19.37 -7.61 -6.90
C ILE A 130 18.68 -7.15 -8.18
N PRO A 131 19.15 -7.59 -9.38
CA PRO A 131 18.62 -7.16 -10.66
C PRO A 131 17.10 -7.21 -10.76
N GLN A 132 16.49 -8.20 -10.10
CA GLN A 132 15.05 -8.41 -10.10
C GLN A 132 14.29 -7.22 -9.51
N ILE A 133 14.68 -6.69 -8.34
CA ILE A 133 13.97 -5.55 -7.71
C ILE A 133 14.07 -4.31 -8.61
N LYS A 134 15.25 -4.07 -9.18
CA LYS A 134 15.44 -2.95 -10.10
C LYS A 134 14.56 -3.09 -11.35
N GLU A 135 14.45 -4.29 -11.91
CA GLU A 135 13.60 -4.56 -13.07
C GLU A 135 12.12 -4.27 -12.77
N PHE A 136 11.60 -4.76 -11.65
CA PHE A 136 10.22 -4.44 -11.22
C PHE A 136 10.03 -2.95 -10.93
N TRP A 137 11.05 -2.30 -10.36
CA TRP A 137 11.04 -0.87 -10.09
C TRP A 137 10.93 -0.04 -11.37
N ASP A 138 11.84 -0.28 -12.32
CA ASP A 138 11.88 0.41 -13.61
C ASP A 138 10.57 0.16 -14.37
N ALA A 139 10.11 -1.11 -14.44
CA ALA A 139 8.87 -1.46 -15.10
C ALA A 139 7.64 -0.76 -14.49
N TYR A 140 7.58 -0.62 -13.17
CA TYR A 140 6.51 0.10 -12.50
C TYR A 140 6.54 1.61 -12.82
N VAL A 141 7.71 2.23 -12.66
CA VAL A 141 7.88 3.68 -12.88
C VAL A 141 7.65 4.06 -14.34
N ASP A 142 8.24 3.32 -15.29
CA ASP A 142 8.15 3.59 -16.73
C ASP A 142 6.73 3.38 -17.26
N GLY A 143 5.95 2.50 -16.61
CA GLY A 143 4.55 2.29 -16.98
C GLY A 143 3.75 3.60 -16.98
N TYR A 144 3.98 4.50 -16.02
CA TYR A 144 3.22 5.76 -15.91
C TYR A 144 3.55 6.76 -17.03
N ASP A 145 4.69 6.58 -17.71
CA ASP A 145 5.10 7.40 -18.83
C ASP A 145 4.82 6.72 -20.19
N THR A 146 4.48 5.42 -20.18
CA THR A 146 4.19 4.64 -21.38
C THR A 146 2.74 4.83 -21.83
N PRO A 147 2.49 5.31 -23.06
CA PRO A 147 1.14 5.44 -23.60
C PRO A 147 0.42 4.10 -23.69
N GLY A 148 -0.88 4.08 -23.37
CA GLY A 148 -1.74 2.90 -23.51
C GLY A 148 -1.72 1.91 -22.34
N VAL A 149 -0.84 2.10 -21.34
CA VAL A 149 -0.88 1.29 -20.11
C VAL A 149 -2.12 1.65 -19.30
N THR A 150 -2.93 0.65 -18.96
CA THR A 150 -4.18 0.85 -18.20
C THR A 150 -3.92 0.94 -16.68
N MET A 151 -4.89 1.40 -15.90
CA MET A 151 -4.78 1.39 -14.43
C MET A 151 -4.69 -0.03 -13.86
N VAL A 152 -5.32 -1.01 -14.51
CA VAL A 152 -5.22 -2.43 -14.14
C VAL A 152 -3.78 -2.92 -14.33
N ASP A 153 -3.17 -2.63 -15.47
CA ASP A 153 -1.76 -2.97 -15.73
C ASP A 153 -0.83 -2.32 -14.70
N GLN A 154 -1.13 -1.07 -14.30
CA GLN A 154 -0.36 -0.39 -13.26
C GLN A 154 -0.50 -1.02 -11.90
N LEU A 155 -1.72 -1.43 -11.54
CA LEU A 155 -1.98 -2.09 -10.28
C LEU A 155 -1.22 -3.43 -10.19
N GLU A 156 -1.18 -4.21 -11.28
CA GLU A 156 -0.44 -5.47 -11.33
C GLU A 156 1.09 -5.26 -11.24
N ARG A 157 1.62 -4.22 -11.90
CA ARG A 157 3.04 -3.83 -11.75
C ARG A 157 3.34 -3.41 -10.31
N ALA A 158 2.46 -2.62 -9.70
CA ALA A 158 2.60 -2.18 -8.32
C ALA A 158 2.59 -3.37 -7.35
N LYS A 159 1.66 -4.32 -7.53
CA LYS A 159 1.58 -5.55 -6.72
C LYS A 159 2.86 -6.37 -6.81
N SER A 160 3.37 -6.55 -8.03
CA SER A 160 4.61 -7.30 -8.28
C SER A 160 5.81 -6.65 -7.59
N LEU A 161 5.95 -5.33 -7.72
CA LEU A 161 7.01 -4.58 -7.06
C LEU A 161 6.87 -4.63 -5.53
N ALA A 162 5.68 -4.38 -4.99
CA ALA A 162 5.42 -4.41 -3.56
C ALA A 162 5.71 -5.78 -2.96
N LEU A 163 5.25 -6.86 -3.59
CA LEU A 163 5.52 -8.23 -3.15
C LEU A 163 7.03 -8.51 -3.12
N MET A 164 7.75 -8.15 -4.18
CA MET A 164 9.21 -8.33 -4.25
C MET A 164 9.95 -7.54 -3.17
N LEU A 165 9.56 -6.28 -2.93
CA LEU A 165 10.12 -5.46 -1.85
C LEU A 165 9.84 -6.11 -0.49
N LEU A 166 8.60 -6.48 -0.21
CA LEU A 166 8.23 -7.06 1.09
C LEU A 166 8.90 -8.41 1.33
N GLN A 167 8.96 -9.31 0.35
CA GLN A 167 9.67 -10.59 0.50
C GLN A 167 11.18 -10.41 0.71
N HIS A 168 11.75 -9.38 0.09
CA HIS A 168 13.15 -9.04 0.27
C HIS A 168 13.45 -8.54 1.68
N TYR A 169 12.64 -7.60 2.18
CA TYR A 169 12.85 -6.99 3.50
C TYR A 169 12.37 -7.88 4.65
N PHE A 170 11.34 -8.70 4.45
CA PHE A 170 10.74 -9.59 5.45
C PHE A 170 10.91 -11.07 5.05
N PRO A 171 12.11 -11.64 5.23
CA PRO A 171 12.42 -12.96 4.69
C PRO A 171 11.78 -14.09 5.50
N VAL A 172 11.39 -15.16 4.81
CA VAL A 172 10.71 -16.34 5.40
C VAL A 172 11.56 -17.06 6.44
N ASN A 173 12.88 -17.06 6.28
CA ASN A 173 13.80 -17.67 7.24
C ASN A 173 13.86 -16.93 8.60
N GLN A 174 13.27 -15.74 8.70
CA GLN A 174 13.05 -15.00 9.95
C GLN A 174 11.58 -15.04 10.37
N PHE A 175 10.85 -16.05 9.92
CA PHE A 175 9.47 -16.34 10.26
C PHE A 175 8.46 -15.30 9.77
N PHE A 176 8.81 -14.54 8.74
CA PHE A 176 7.90 -13.61 8.09
C PHE A 176 7.16 -14.26 6.92
N THR A 177 5.91 -13.85 6.71
CA THR A 177 5.13 -14.20 5.51
C THR A 177 4.41 -12.96 4.98
N VAL A 178 4.31 -12.82 3.66
CA VAL A 178 3.59 -11.74 3.01
C VAL A 178 2.31 -12.30 2.41
N GLU A 179 1.18 -11.69 2.73
CA GLU A 179 -0.15 -12.12 2.25
C GLU A 179 -0.90 -10.91 1.65
N PRO A 180 -1.76 -11.09 0.63
CA PRO A 180 -2.57 -10.00 0.08
C PRO A 180 -3.52 -9.39 1.13
N ALA A 181 -3.78 -8.08 1.02
CA ALA A 181 -4.72 -7.34 1.84
C ALA A 181 -5.69 -6.51 0.97
N SER A 182 -6.96 -6.46 1.36
CA SER A 182 -8.04 -5.80 0.60
C SER A 182 -8.49 -4.46 1.17
N PHE A 183 -8.19 -4.16 2.45
CA PHE A 183 -8.65 -2.95 3.18
C PHE A 183 -10.16 -2.69 3.12
N ASP A 184 -10.98 -3.75 3.00
CA ASP A 184 -12.40 -3.66 2.60
C ASP A 184 -13.23 -2.64 3.40
N MET A 185 -12.94 -2.47 4.69
CA MET A 185 -13.64 -1.50 5.54
C MET A 185 -13.35 -0.05 5.15
N MET A 186 -12.12 0.27 4.78
CA MET A 186 -11.69 1.62 4.44
C MET A 186 -11.95 1.98 2.97
N VAL A 187 -12.08 0.97 2.09
CA VAL A 187 -12.18 1.18 0.63
C VAL A 187 -13.49 0.71 0.02
N GLN A 188 -14.49 0.38 0.84
CA GLN A 188 -15.77 -0.19 0.40
C GLN A 188 -16.39 0.57 -0.79
N TYR A 189 -16.32 1.90 -0.76
CA TYR A 189 -16.90 2.80 -1.77
C TYR A 189 -15.84 3.51 -2.62
N GLY A 190 -14.62 2.99 -2.65
CA GLY A 190 -13.45 3.72 -3.14
C GLY A 190 -13.04 4.83 -2.18
N TRP A 191 -12.18 5.73 -2.64
CA TRP A 191 -11.56 6.72 -1.79
C TRP A 191 -11.51 8.08 -2.47
N SER A 192 -12.06 9.11 -1.81
CA SER A 192 -12.10 10.46 -2.34
C SER A 192 -10.91 11.27 -1.85
N VAL A 193 -10.06 11.70 -2.77
CA VAL A 193 -8.86 12.46 -2.45
C VAL A 193 -8.98 13.88 -2.96
N ARG A 194 -8.69 14.85 -2.09
CA ARG A 194 -8.69 16.27 -2.44
C ARG A 194 -7.50 16.60 -3.35
N GLN A 195 -7.76 17.33 -4.43
CA GLN A 195 -6.76 17.74 -5.39
C GLN A 195 -6.46 19.24 -5.27
N ALA A 196 -5.20 19.63 -5.48
CA ALA A 196 -4.85 21.04 -5.55
C ALA A 196 -5.50 21.70 -6.77
N LYS A 197 -6.12 22.85 -6.55
CA LYS A 197 -6.62 23.70 -7.64
C LYS A 197 -5.44 24.10 -8.54
N PRO A 198 -5.45 23.75 -9.83
CA PRO A 198 -4.36 24.11 -10.73
C PRO A 198 -4.31 25.64 -10.89
N LYS A 199 -3.14 26.24 -10.60
CA LYS A 199 -2.92 27.69 -10.46
C LYS A 199 -3.38 28.57 -11.64
N LYS A 200 -3.53 28.00 -12.84
CA LYS A 200 -3.79 28.75 -14.08
C LYS A 200 -5.13 28.44 -14.74
N THR A 201 -5.99 27.67 -14.09
CA THR A 201 -7.12 27.06 -14.81
C THR A 201 -8.42 27.74 -14.42
N LYS A 202 -9.02 28.46 -15.37
CA LYS A 202 -10.40 28.98 -15.27
C LYS A 202 -11.43 27.86 -15.54
N LEU A 203 -11.09 26.62 -15.19
CA LEU A 203 -11.91 25.46 -15.47
C LEU A 203 -13.09 25.50 -14.49
N LYS A 204 -14.29 25.78 -15.03
CA LYS A 204 -15.54 25.72 -14.29
C LYS A 204 -15.85 24.30 -13.78
N ASP A 205 -15.18 23.30 -14.35
CA ASP A 205 -15.42 21.88 -14.09
C ASP A 205 -14.34 21.22 -13.22
N PHE A 206 -13.54 22.01 -12.49
CA PHE A 206 -12.60 21.45 -11.52
C PHE A 206 -13.36 20.88 -10.32
N SER A 207 -13.42 19.55 -10.20
CA SER A 207 -13.82 18.90 -8.96
C SER A 207 -12.69 18.99 -7.95
N GLU A 208 -12.99 19.49 -6.76
CA GLU A 208 -12.04 19.53 -5.64
C GLU A 208 -11.67 18.13 -5.14
N TYR A 209 -12.56 17.16 -5.37
CA TYR A 209 -12.37 15.78 -4.95
C TYR A 209 -12.33 14.87 -6.17
N ARG A 210 -11.35 13.96 -6.17
CA ARG A 210 -11.27 12.86 -7.12
C ARG A 210 -11.59 11.57 -6.40
N LEU A 211 -12.55 10.84 -6.95
CA LEU A 211 -12.83 9.48 -6.50
C LEU A 211 -11.82 8.51 -7.14
N ILE A 212 -11.17 7.72 -6.31
CA ILE A 212 -10.38 6.56 -6.69
C ILE A 212 -11.26 5.32 -6.47
N PRO A 213 -11.61 4.57 -7.53
CA PRO A 213 -12.43 3.38 -7.39
C PRO A 213 -11.78 2.31 -6.50
N ARG A 214 -12.60 1.48 -5.84
CA ARG A 214 -12.15 0.40 -4.95
C ARG A 214 -11.21 -0.57 -5.68
N GLU A 215 -11.53 -0.90 -6.92
CA GLU A 215 -10.76 -1.81 -7.77
C GLU A 215 -9.33 -1.32 -8.08
N HIS A 216 -9.03 -0.05 -7.81
CA HIS A 216 -7.69 0.51 -7.96
C HIS A 216 -6.92 0.57 -6.64
N ILE A 217 -7.47 -0.03 -5.57
CA ILE A 217 -6.87 -0.06 -4.24
C ILE A 217 -6.71 -1.51 -3.79
N THR A 218 -5.51 -1.86 -3.33
CA THR A 218 -5.15 -3.20 -2.85
C THR A 218 -3.98 -3.05 -1.87
N GLY A 219 -3.49 -4.14 -1.30
CA GLY A 219 -2.19 -4.12 -0.64
C GLY A 219 -1.71 -5.47 -0.19
N PHE A 220 -0.84 -5.44 0.80
CA PHE A 220 -0.28 -6.60 1.45
C PHE A 220 -0.20 -6.37 2.96
N VAL A 221 -0.29 -7.48 3.69
CA VAL A 221 0.03 -7.57 5.11
C VAL A 221 1.26 -8.46 5.28
N VAL A 222 2.17 -8.01 6.13
CA VAL A 222 3.32 -8.81 6.56
C VAL A 222 2.97 -9.41 7.90
N TYR A 223 3.05 -10.73 8.03
CA TYR A 223 2.92 -11.44 9.29
C TYR A 223 4.29 -11.85 9.80
N LYS A 224 4.47 -11.86 11.13
CA LYS A 224 5.55 -12.57 11.82
C LYS A 224 4.98 -13.72 12.63
N THR A 225 5.59 -14.89 12.51
CA THR A 225 5.20 -16.10 13.24
C THR A 225 6.04 -16.24 14.50
N TYR A 226 5.39 -16.41 15.65
CA TYR A 226 6.02 -16.63 16.95
C TYR A 226 5.70 -18.03 17.46
N ALA A 227 6.68 -18.68 18.08
CA ALA A 227 6.43 -19.82 18.94
C ALA A 227 5.95 -19.32 20.30
N ILE A 228 4.74 -19.70 20.69
CA ILE A 228 4.13 -19.33 21.97
C ILE A 228 4.00 -20.59 22.82
N SER A 229 4.63 -20.58 23.99
CA SER A 229 4.50 -21.62 25.00
C SER A 229 3.53 -21.15 26.08
N GLU A 230 2.27 -21.59 25.99
CA GLU A 230 1.29 -21.35 27.07
C GLU A 230 1.47 -22.36 28.19
N LYS A 231 1.25 -21.95 29.45
CA LYS A 231 1.52 -22.79 30.62
C LYS A 231 0.70 -24.10 30.56
N GLY A 232 1.40 -25.21 30.33
CA GLY A 232 0.81 -26.55 30.27
C GLY A 232 0.28 -26.96 28.90
N GLN A 233 0.53 -26.17 27.85
CA GLN A 233 0.22 -26.52 26.46
C GLN A 233 1.51 -26.72 25.65
N PRO A 234 1.47 -27.55 24.59
CA PRO A 234 2.56 -27.61 23.63
C PRO A 234 2.77 -26.25 22.96
N GLU A 235 3.99 -25.99 22.50
CA GLU A 235 4.30 -24.79 21.72
C GLU A 235 3.41 -24.73 20.48
N SER A 236 2.79 -23.57 20.28
CA SER A 236 1.97 -23.30 19.11
C SER A 236 2.58 -22.15 18.31
N ALA A 237 2.52 -22.25 16.98
CA ALA A 237 2.94 -21.19 16.09
C ALA A 237 1.76 -20.22 15.89
N LYS A 238 1.95 -18.95 16.21
CA LYS A 238 0.94 -17.90 16.03
C LYS A 238 1.47 -16.78 15.14
N LYS A 239 0.69 -16.44 14.10
CA LYS A 239 0.96 -15.31 13.21
C LYS A 239 0.42 -14.01 13.82
N PHE A 240 1.21 -12.95 13.75
CA PHE A 240 0.80 -11.59 14.11
C PHE A 240 1.07 -10.64 12.94
N PRO A 241 0.11 -9.80 12.53
CA PRO A 241 0.36 -8.77 11.53
C PRO A 241 1.41 -7.80 12.06
N HIS A 242 2.48 -7.59 11.31
CA HIS A 242 3.60 -6.75 11.67
C HIS A 242 3.50 -5.37 10.99
N THR A 243 3.24 -5.32 9.68
CA THR A 243 3.03 -4.07 8.95
C THR A 243 2.10 -4.28 7.76
N TYR A 244 1.59 -3.19 7.21
CA TYR A 244 0.77 -3.17 6.01
C TYR A 244 1.42 -2.28 4.95
N LEU A 245 1.24 -2.68 3.68
CA LEU A 245 1.56 -1.86 2.52
C LEU A 245 0.29 -1.68 1.70
N ALA A 246 -0.18 -0.43 1.59
CA ALA A 246 -1.29 -0.07 0.72
C ALA A 246 -0.80 0.34 -0.68
N ILE A 247 -1.54 -0.02 -1.71
CA ILE A 247 -1.28 0.30 -3.10
C ILE A 247 -2.52 0.98 -3.65
N VAL A 248 -2.32 2.16 -4.21
CA VAL A 248 -3.34 2.96 -4.87
C VAL A 248 -2.84 3.26 -6.28
N ALA A 249 -3.39 2.54 -7.26
CA ALA A 249 -3.13 2.81 -8.66
C ALA A 249 -3.82 4.11 -9.05
N ASP A 250 -3.05 5.19 -9.09
CA ASP A 250 -3.55 6.49 -9.51
C ASP A 250 -2.54 7.22 -10.39
N ASP A 251 -3.00 8.01 -11.36
CA ASP A 251 -2.13 8.85 -12.19
C ASP A 251 -1.79 10.16 -11.45
N PRO A 252 -0.53 10.35 -11.00
CA PRO A 252 -0.12 11.54 -10.29
C PRO A 252 -0.01 12.77 -11.19
N LYS A 253 -0.07 12.65 -12.53
CA LYS A 253 -0.02 13.81 -13.45
C LYS A 253 -1.14 14.82 -13.18
N HIS A 254 -2.24 14.36 -12.59
CA HIS A 254 -3.44 15.16 -12.34
C HIS A 254 -3.61 15.60 -10.88
N ALA A 255 -2.86 15.04 -9.94
CA ALA A 255 -3.02 15.31 -8.51
C ALA A 255 -1.69 15.79 -7.90
N GLN A 256 -1.52 17.11 -7.81
CA GLN A 256 -0.84 17.61 -6.62
C GLN A 256 -1.81 17.32 -5.46
N PHE A 257 -1.64 16.16 -4.84
CA PHE A 257 -2.32 15.90 -3.58
C PHE A 257 -1.94 17.04 -2.64
N LEU A 258 -2.95 17.72 -2.08
CA LEU A 258 -2.68 18.76 -1.10
C LEU A 258 -2.14 18.06 0.14
N ASP A 259 -0.83 18.19 0.36
CA ASP A 259 -0.21 17.84 1.63
C ASP A 259 -0.74 18.84 2.66
N ARG A 260 -1.80 18.44 3.37
CA ARG A 260 -2.52 19.18 4.44
C ARG A 260 -2.62 20.70 4.22
N PRO A 261 -3.79 21.23 3.81
CA PRO A 261 -4.02 22.66 3.97
C PRO A 261 -4.00 23.01 5.47
N GLU A 262 -3.31 24.11 5.85
CA GLU A 262 -3.23 24.59 7.24
C GLU A 262 -4.64 24.65 7.87
N GLY A 263 -4.79 24.06 9.06
CA GLY A 263 -6.05 24.09 9.82
C GLY A 263 -7.10 23.04 9.45
N HIS A 264 -6.78 22.08 8.57
CA HIS A 264 -7.66 20.94 8.26
C HIS A 264 -7.40 19.73 9.16
N PRO A 265 -8.38 18.81 9.30
CA PRO A 265 -8.30 17.65 10.18
C PRO A 265 -7.00 16.84 9.98
N LYS A 266 -6.59 16.19 11.06
CA LYS A 266 -5.35 15.40 11.15
C LYS A 266 -5.33 14.20 10.18
N THR A 267 -6.45 13.86 9.54
CA THR A 267 -6.58 12.77 8.56
C THR A 267 -5.51 12.82 7.46
N THR A 268 -4.85 11.70 7.23
CA THR A 268 -3.84 11.53 6.19
C THR A 268 -4.20 10.43 5.21
N ARG A 269 -3.44 10.34 4.13
CA ARG A 269 -3.59 9.24 3.17
C ARG A 269 -3.30 7.87 3.80
N GLY A 270 -2.46 7.83 4.83
CA GLY A 270 -2.13 6.61 5.56
C GLY A 270 -3.33 5.98 6.27
N ASP A 271 -4.37 6.77 6.57
CA ASP A 271 -5.54 6.29 7.34
C ASP A 271 -6.28 5.14 6.66
N ILE A 272 -6.07 4.94 5.36
CA ILE A 272 -6.55 3.75 4.65
C ILE A 272 -6.12 2.42 5.32
N MET A 273 -5.02 2.44 6.07
CA MET A 273 -4.50 1.30 6.83
C MET A 273 -4.83 1.35 8.33
N ALA A 274 -5.36 2.46 8.85
CA ALA A 274 -5.54 2.67 10.30
C ALA A 274 -6.47 1.62 10.92
N TYR A 275 -7.59 1.31 10.26
CA TYR A 275 -8.50 0.27 10.74
C TYR A 275 -7.83 -1.12 10.80
N ASP A 276 -7.10 -1.51 9.75
CA ASP A 276 -6.44 -2.82 9.70
C ASP A 276 -5.28 -2.93 10.71
N LEU A 277 -4.57 -1.83 10.99
CA LEU A 277 -3.53 -1.75 12.02
C LEU A 277 -4.14 -1.75 13.44
N GLY A 278 -5.01 -0.80 13.75
CA GLY A 278 -5.54 -0.58 15.09
C GLY A 278 -6.59 -1.60 15.53
N VAL A 279 -7.58 -1.85 14.67
CA VAL A 279 -8.76 -2.63 15.05
C VAL A 279 -8.53 -4.11 14.78
N ARG A 280 -8.07 -4.48 13.58
CA ARG A 280 -7.87 -5.88 13.18
C ARG A 280 -6.58 -6.48 13.72
N ALA A 281 -5.45 -5.81 13.51
CA ALA A 281 -4.15 -6.31 13.97
C ALA A 281 -3.88 -6.08 15.46
N LYS A 282 -4.70 -5.25 16.12
CA LYS A 282 -4.50 -4.85 17.52
C LYS A 282 -3.10 -4.27 17.74
N ILE A 283 -2.58 -3.55 16.76
CA ILE A 283 -1.36 -2.78 16.89
C ILE A 283 -1.69 -1.51 17.68
N ARG A 284 -0.80 -1.17 18.60
CA ARG A 284 -0.82 0.06 19.38
C ARG A 284 0.13 1.08 18.76
N ASN A 285 1.38 0.69 18.53
CA ASN A 285 2.37 1.50 17.82
C ASN A 285 2.95 0.70 16.66
N GLY A 286 2.94 1.27 15.46
CA GLY A 286 3.42 0.56 14.28
C GLY A 286 3.68 1.47 13.09
N TYR A 287 3.84 0.86 11.92
CA TYR A 287 4.24 1.55 10.71
C TYR A 287 3.47 0.99 9.52
N GLY A 288 3.28 1.83 8.51
CA GLY A 288 2.69 1.44 7.24
C GLY A 288 3.40 2.10 6.07
N VAL A 289 3.36 1.43 4.93
CA VAL A 289 3.91 1.92 3.67
C VAL A 289 2.77 2.09 2.68
N MET A 290 2.83 3.10 1.83
CA MET A 290 1.84 3.31 0.80
C MET A 290 2.51 3.60 -0.54
N MET A 291 2.06 2.92 -1.58
CA MET A 291 2.41 3.22 -2.97
C MET A 291 1.21 3.91 -3.62
N ILE A 292 1.38 5.16 -4.06
CA ILE A 292 0.33 5.93 -4.75
C ILE A 292 0.87 6.54 -6.02
N GLY A 293 0.46 6.00 -7.17
CA GLY A 293 1.10 6.37 -8.43
C GLY A 293 2.61 6.11 -8.38
N ARG A 294 3.42 7.05 -8.87
CA ARG A 294 4.89 6.99 -8.73
C ARG A 294 5.43 7.37 -7.35
N ARG A 295 4.59 7.51 -6.32
CA ARG A 295 5.03 7.91 -4.99
C ARG A 295 5.08 6.72 -4.05
N LEU A 296 6.10 6.70 -3.21
CA LEU A 296 6.18 5.84 -2.03
C LEU A 296 6.07 6.73 -0.80
N GLU A 297 5.11 6.47 0.08
CA GLU A 297 4.81 7.24 1.29
C GLU A 297 4.94 6.35 2.52
N LEU A 298 5.41 6.92 3.62
CA LEU A 298 5.75 6.23 4.85
C LEU A 298 4.98 6.85 6.01
N TYR A 299 4.40 5.98 6.85
CA TYR A 299 3.53 6.38 7.94
C TYR A 299 3.88 5.68 9.24
N ARG A 300 3.60 6.36 10.36
CA ARG A 300 3.52 5.75 11.68
C ARG A 300 2.06 5.67 12.11
N TYR A 301 1.76 4.64 12.88
CA TYR A 301 0.52 4.45 13.59
C TYR A 301 0.78 4.55 15.08
N ASP A 302 -0.03 5.33 15.79
CA ASP A 302 0.04 5.49 17.24
C ASP A 302 -1.39 5.54 17.78
N ASN A 303 -1.73 4.57 18.63
CA ASN A 303 -3.01 4.45 19.31
C ASN A 303 -2.86 4.58 20.82
N ASP A 304 -1.80 5.25 21.30
CA ASP A 304 -1.67 5.61 22.71
C ASP A 304 -2.62 6.76 23.10
N ASN A 305 -3.19 7.47 22.12
CA ASN A 305 -4.26 8.46 22.32
C ASN A 305 -5.59 7.91 21.79
N GLU A 306 -6.53 7.60 22.68
CA GLU A 306 -7.85 7.02 22.33
C GLU A 306 -8.63 7.88 21.32
N ASP A 307 -8.39 9.20 21.31
CA ASP A 307 -9.05 10.15 20.43
C ASP A 307 -8.38 10.29 19.04
N ASP A 308 -7.17 9.75 18.83
CA ASP A 308 -6.38 9.95 17.61
C ASP A 308 -5.87 8.61 17.02
N GLN A 309 -6.79 7.76 16.54
CA GLN A 309 -6.43 6.50 15.85
C GLN A 309 -5.99 6.72 14.39
N GLU A 310 -5.25 7.78 14.13
CA GLU A 310 -4.87 8.21 12.79
C GLU A 310 -3.41 7.87 12.49
N MET A 311 -3.16 7.57 11.22
CA MET A 311 -1.82 7.44 10.66
C MET A 311 -1.25 8.83 10.44
N VAL A 312 -0.02 9.06 10.90
CA VAL A 312 0.69 10.31 10.66
C VAL A 312 1.95 10.07 9.82
N PRO A 313 2.44 11.07 9.08
CA PRO A 313 3.65 10.91 8.29
C PRO A 313 4.81 10.39 9.16
N TYR A 314 5.63 9.51 8.60
CA TYR A 314 6.73 8.91 9.34
C TYR A 314 7.69 9.96 9.92
N THR A 315 7.93 11.05 9.20
CA THR A 315 8.76 12.19 9.59
C THR A 315 8.15 13.49 9.07
N ASP A 316 8.50 14.64 9.66
CA ASP A 316 8.01 15.96 9.20
C ASP A 316 8.47 16.31 7.78
N SER A 317 9.56 15.70 7.33
CA SER A 317 10.14 15.83 5.99
C SER A 317 10.52 14.46 5.45
N ASN A 318 10.58 14.28 4.13
CA ASN A 318 11.00 13.02 3.50
C ASN A 318 10.17 11.78 3.89
N TRP A 319 8.91 11.97 4.26
CA TRP A 319 7.98 10.87 4.47
C TRP A 319 7.40 10.32 3.16
N TRP A 320 7.68 10.99 2.04
CA TRP A 320 7.32 10.52 0.70
C TRP A 320 8.48 10.69 -0.27
N PHE A 321 8.50 9.85 -1.30
CA PHE A 321 9.51 9.82 -2.35
C PHE A 321 8.84 9.68 -3.72
N ASP A 322 9.25 10.50 -4.68
CA ASP A 322 8.94 10.24 -6.09
C ASP A 322 9.92 9.17 -6.60
N MET A 323 9.39 7.99 -6.91
CA MET A 323 10.16 6.80 -7.29
C MET A 323 10.92 6.94 -8.63
N LYS A 324 10.57 7.94 -9.45
CA LYS A 324 11.28 8.23 -10.70
C LYS A 324 12.52 9.10 -10.49
N SER A 325 12.44 10.04 -9.55
CA SER A 325 13.49 11.05 -9.35
C SER A 325 14.34 10.80 -8.12
N THR A 326 13.81 10.07 -7.14
CA THR A 326 14.53 9.73 -5.91
C THR A 326 15.40 8.52 -6.15
N HIS A 327 16.67 8.60 -5.74
CA HIS A 327 17.58 7.48 -5.85
C HIS A 327 17.13 6.29 -4.97
N LEU A 328 17.17 5.08 -5.52
CA LEU A 328 16.69 3.88 -4.82
C LEU A 328 17.42 3.61 -3.49
N SER A 329 18.69 4.00 -3.38
CA SER A 329 19.45 3.85 -2.13
C SER A 329 18.88 4.70 -0.98
N VAL A 330 18.36 5.89 -1.27
CA VAL A 330 17.68 6.73 -0.29
C VAL A 330 16.39 6.06 0.18
N ILE A 331 15.56 5.59 -0.76
CA ILE A 331 14.30 4.92 -0.44
C ILE A 331 14.55 3.68 0.43
N ASN A 332 15.56 2.89 0.08
CA ASN A 332 15.98 1.74 0.86
C ASN A 332 16.38 2.10 2.29
N GLN A 333 17.12 3.19 2.51
CA GLN A 333 17.51 3.60 3.86
C GLN A 333 16.27 3.84 4.76
N TYR A 334 15.22 4.46 4.22
CA TYR A 334 13.99 4.68 4.96
C TYR A 334 13.16 3.41 5.13
N LEU A 335 13.06 2.57 4.09
CA LEU A 335 12.39 1.27 4.19
C LEU A 335 13.05 0.37 5.23
N GLN A 336 14.38 0.30 5.28
CA GLN A 336 15.12 -0.44 6.30
C GLN A 336 14.76 0.04 7.69
N THR A 337 14.68 1.35 7.91
CA THR A 337 14.35 1.91 9.22
C THR A 337 12.98 1.41 9.67
N ILE A 338 11.98 1.41 8.80
CA ILE A 338 10.64 0.88 9.08
C ILE A 338 10.65 -0.62 9.31
N VAL A 339 11.32 -1.36 8.43
CA VAL A 339 11.40 -2.83 8.46
C VAL A 339 12.01 -3.31 9.77
N THR A 340 13.09 -2.68 10.23
CA THR A 340 13.76 -3.04 11.50
C THR A 340 13.04 -2.52 12.74
N SER A 341 12.00 -1.70 12.58
CA SER A 341 11.30 -1.10 13.70
C SER A 341 10.49 -2.14 14.48
N THR A 342 10.35 -1.91 15.78
CA THR A 342 9.47 -2.72 16.63
C THR A 342 8.04 -2.20 16.55
N VAL A 343 7.09 -3.13 16.51
CA VAL A 343 5.65 -2.87 16.57
C VAL A 343 5.16 -3.23 17.97
N ASP A 344 4.44 -2.36 18.64
CA ASP A 344 3.83 -2.68 19.94
C ASP A 344 2.39 -3.09 19.72
N TYR A 345 1.98 -4.26 20.22
CA TYR A 345 0.58 -4.70 20.20
C TYR A 345 -0.16 -4.23 21.46
N GLN A 346 -1.48 -4.09 21.37
CA GLN A 346 -2.36 -3.66 22.47
C GLN A 346 -2.35 -4.65 23.66
N ASN A 347 -1.97 -5.90 23.43
CA ASN A 347 -1.81 -6.91 24.48
C ASN A 347 -0.41 -6.89 25.15
N GLY A 348 0.43 -5.90 24.83
CA GLY A 348 1.78 -5.75 25.39
C GLY A 348 2.87 -6.60 24.72
N VAL A 349 2.52 -7.43 23.73
CA VAL A 349 3.51 -8.15 22.91
C VAL A 349 4.31 -7.15 22.07
N LYS A 350 5.59 -7.44 21.84
CA LYS A 350 6.46 -6.68 20.94
C LYS A 350 6.78 -7.45 19.67
N GLY A 351 6.38 -6.86 18.56
CA GLY A 351 6.63 -7.31 17.21
C GLY A 351 7.99 -6.83 16.71
N GLU A 352 9.08 -7.54 16.99
CA GLU A 352 10.40 -7.18 16.45
C GLU A 352 10.43 -7.31 14.92
N GLY A 353 11.07 -6.36 14.23
CA GLY A 353 11.39 -6.47 12.81
C GLY A 353 12.43 -7.55 12.49
N PRO A 354 12.80 -7.72 11.21
CA PRO A 354 13.94 -8.54 10.79
C PRO A 354 15.24 -8.04 11.43
N SER A 355 16.11 -8.98 11.84
CA SER A 355 17.39 -8.67 12.47
C SER A 355 18.51 -8.55 11.44
N VAL A 356 19.13 -7.37 11.38
CA VAL A 356 20.26 -7.10 10.47
C VAL A 356 21.50 -7.92 10.83
N ASP A 357 21.68 -8.18 12.12
CA ASP A 357 22.83 -8.87 12.68
C ASP A 357 22.58 -10.35 12.96
N ALA A 358 21.49 -10.93 12.43
CA ALA A 358 21.21 -12.36 12.60
C ALA A 358 22.48 -13.13 12.19
N PRO A 359 23.23 -13.71 13.15
CA PRO A 359 24.51 -14.29 12.84
C PRO A 359 24.23 -15.39 11.83
N ALA A 360 25.00 -15.42 10.74
CA ALA A 360 24.93 -16.50 9.75
C ALA A 360 25.29 -17.89 10.35
N ASN A 361 25.44 -17.99 11.68
CA ASN A 361 26.02 -19.11 12.39
C ASN A 361 25.10 -19.61 13.50
N GLY A 362 24.75 -20.89 13.39
CA GLY A 362 24.10 -21.68 14.42
C GLY A 362 23.82 -23.14 14.03
N LEU A 363 24.62 -23.73 13.12
CA LEU A 363 24.78 -25.18 12.97
C LEU A 363 26.25 -25.54 13.22
#